data_AF-W7EFH3-F1
#
_entry.id   AF-W7EFH3-F1
#
_cell.length_a   1.000
_cell.length_b   1.000
_cell.length_c   1.000
_cell.angle_alpha   90.00
_cell.angle_beta   90.00
_cell.angle_gamma   90.00
#
_symmetry.space_group_name_H-M   'P 1'
#
loop_
_entity.id
_entity.type
_entity.pdbx_description
1 polymer ?
#
loop_
_entity_poly.entity_id
_entity_poly.type
_entity_poly.pdbx_seq_one_letter_code
_entity_poly.pdbx_strand_id
1 'polypeptide(L)'
;MAPESLTVTTTQENHDITIGTIKCTASIPFGGEGQWIYLPATKKFDLSRGAERKMVLECDEERSNHTGFMIDPGKSVLIVVDMQNYFVHPLYRDHAAGITAIDPTLKVIERCRKEGIQVAWLNWGITDHDLNKMAPAIQRGFSKTLGWHVGLGAQLPDGQGRCLFKRTWNAALYGPFQAVAQPGDLFFDKTRMSGLWSEKEPIHEYLRASGKQTLLFAGVNTDQCVFGTVSDAYSYGWDCVLLSDCTGTMTGRGAQELAEYQISQNMGFVIDSNTFCNAPACSSNSCRRPTFSTNRPLVIDDFLPSLTLSISWPDAKAKLGNTIDPEDLQKQPTVILHDDTSPNGKHASSGMSYIITLTDPDAPSRDNPEWSEFCHWIASNVSIAQDTFSVLPVPEFGLTEDIESTEELDDVMEYKPPGPPPKTGKHRYVFLVFAPKNGTTEPLHPSKPQDRKHWGMGKERGGVREWAQENELVPVAANFIYAENEEQ
;
A
#
# COMPACT_ATOMS: atom_id res chain seq x y z
N MET A 1 -27.67 10.87 -49.25
CA MET A 1 -28.69 10.84 -48.18
C MET A 1 -28.23 9.88 -47.10
N ALA A 2 -27.67 10.44 -46.03
CA ALA A 2 -27.59 9.88 -44.69
C ALA A 2 -27.41 11.10 -43.76
N PRO A 3 -28.18 11.25 -42.66
CA PRO A 3 -28.40 12.55 -42.04
C PRO A 3 -27.64 12.74 -40.71
N GLU A 4 -27.38 14.03 -40.46
CA GLU A 4 -27.43 14.76 -39.18
C GLU A 4 -26.51 14.37 -38.01
N SER A 5 -25.60 15.31 -37.73
CA SER A 5 -24.79 15.41 -36.52
C SER A 5 -25.66 15.68 -35.28
N LEU A 6 -25.61 14.79 -34.31
CA LEU A 6 -26.09 15.05 -32.95
C LEU A 6 -25.04 15.85 -32.19
N THR A 7 -25.29 17.15 -32.06
CA THR A 7 -24.56 18.03 -31.14
C THR A 7 -25.09 17.79 -29.73
N VAL A 8 -24.32 17.08 -28.90
CA VAL A 8 -24.62 16.94 -27.46
C VAL A 8 -24.04 18.16 -26.76
N THR A 9 -24.90 19.09 -26.37
CA THR A 9 -24.58 20.21 -25.50
C THR A 9 -24.53 19.69 -24.07
N THR A 10 -23.35 19.39 -23.55
CA THR A 10 -23.17 19.08 -22.12
C THR A 10 -23.06 20.41 -21.37
N THR A 11 -24.12 20.79 -20.67
CA THR A 11 -24.04 21.83 -19.62
C THR A 11 -23.18 21.29 -18.49
N GLN A 12 -21.93 21.76 -18.40
CA GLN A 12 -21.09 21.58 -17.21
C GLN A 12 -21.61 22.49 -16.10
N GLU A 13 -22.45 21.97 -15.22
CA GLU A 13 -22.55 22.51 -13.87
C GLU A 13 -21.37 21.95 -13.07
N ASN A 14 -20.33 22.77 -12.93
CA ASN A 14 -19.22 22.53 -12.01
C ASN A 14 -19.75 22.65 -10.57
N HIS A 15 -20.19 21.53 -10.00
CA HIS A 15 -20.27 21.35 -8.56
C HIS A 15 -18.99 20.69 -8.08
N ASP A 16 -17.93 21.49 -7.99
CA ASP A 16 -16.69 21.10 -7.32
C ASP A 16 -16.91 21.19 -5.81
N ILE A 17 -17.58 20.18 -5.24
CA ILE A 17 -17.73 20.03 -3.80
C ILE A 17 -16.51 19.24 -3.33
N THR A 18 -15.43 19.95 -2.99
CA THR A 18 -14.34 19.35 -2.23
C THR A 18 -14.82 19.11 -0.80
N ILE A 19 -15.31 17.92 -0.51
CA ILE A 19 -15.57 17.45 0.87
C ILE A 19 -14.20 17.30 1.55
N GLY A 20 -14.10 17.81 2.78
CA GLY A 20 -12.84 18.04 3.49
C GLY A 20 -11.82 16.89 3.40
N THR A 21 -10.59 17.22 3.06
CA THR A 21 -9.51 16.23 2.95
C THR A 21 -9.09 15.80 4.36
N ILE A 22 -9.47 14.58 4.77
CA ILE A 22 -8.86 13.95 5.95
C ILE A 22 -7.38 13.77 5.64
N LYS A 23 -6.52 14.57 6.27
CA LYS A 23 -5.07 14.30 6.27
C LYS A 23 -4.84 13.12 7.20
N CYS A 24 -4.98 11.91 6.67
CA CYS A 24 -4.43 10.72 7.33
C CYS A 24 -2.94 10.98 7.56
N THR A 25 -2.49 10.95 8.81
CA THR A 25 -1.08 11.12 9.18
C THR A 25 -0.46 9.80 9.65
N ALA A 26 -1.32 8.82 9.98
CA ALA A 26 -0.90 7.46 10.30
C ALA A 26 -0.38 6.75 9.06
N SER A 27 0.58 5.85 9.28
CA SER A 27 1.10 5.00 8.23
C SER A 27 0.05 3.96 7.82
N ILE A 28 -0.19 3.80 6.52
CA ILE A 28 -1.25 2.94 5.99
C ILE A 28 -0.63 1.63 5.49
N PRO A 29 -0.98 0.47 6.05
CA PRO A 29 -0.48 -0.82 5.57
C PRO A 29 -1.17 -1.25 4.27
N PHE A 30 -0.40 -1.85 3.37
CA PHE A 30 -0.86 -2.45 2.10
C PHE A 30 -0.41 -3.91 2.05
N GLY A 31 -1.36 -4.82 1.84
CA GLY A 31 -1.12 -6.27 1.77
C GLY A 31 -1.21 -6.99 3.12
N GLY A 32 -1.00 -8.32 3.11
CA GLY A 32 -1.03 -9.18 4.29
C GLY A 32 0.37 -9.45 4.87
N GLU A 33 0.78 -10.72 4.90
CA GLU A 33 2.17 -11.07 5.21
C GLU A 33 3.11 -10.42 4.18
N GLY A 34 4.10 -9.65 4.66
CA GLY A 34 4.98 -8.88 3.77
C GLY A 34 4.47 -7.49 3.39
N GLN A 35 3.59 -6.89 4.20
CA GLN A 35 3.03 -5.54 4.05
C GLN A 35 4.02 -4.46 3.60
N TRP A 36 3.56 -3.59 2.69
CA TRP A 36 4.15 -2.27 2.45
C TRP A 36 3.50 -1.26 3.37
N ILE A 37 4.23 -0.23 3.75
CA ILE A 37 3.70 0.84 4.60
C ILE A 37 3.72 2.15 3.82
N TYR A 38 2.56 2.68 3.46
CA TYR A 38 2.46 4.03 2.91
C TYR A 38 2.55 5.07 4.02
N LEU A 39 3.34 6.11 3.78
CA LEU A 39 3.58 7.21 4.72
C LEU A 39 2.94 8.49 4.17
N PRO A 40 1.73 8.86 4.60
CA PRO A 40 1.02 10.02 4.02
C PRO A 40 1.77 11.35 4.15
N ALA A 41 2.54 11.52 5.24
CA ALA A 41 3.30 12.75 5.49
C ALA A 41 4.36 13.03 4.41
N THR A 42 4.98 11.98 3.88
CA THR A 42 5.96 12.08 2.80
C THR A 42 5.40 11.65 1.46
N LYS A 43 4.24 11.00 1.41
CA LYS A 43 3.68 10.28 0.25
C LYS A 43 4.63 9.22 -0.31
N LYS A 44 5.29 8.46 0.58
CA LYS A 44 6.26 7.41 0.21
C LYS A 44 5.81 6.04 0.67
N PHE A 45 6.23 5.00 -0.03
CA PHE A 45 6.05 3.62 0.41
C PHE A 45 7.30 3.08 1.13
N ASP A 46 7.12 2.31 2.20
CA ASP A 46 8.19 1.57 2.86
C ASP A 46 8.02 0.07 2.60
N LEU A 47 8.90 -0.48 1.78
CA LEU A 47 8.97 -1.90 1.43
C LEU A 47 10.02 -2.63 2.29
N SER A 48 10.77 -1.89 3.12
CA SER A 48 11.89 -2.45 3.89
C SER A 48 11.45 -3.33 5.06
N ARG A 49 10.16 -3.31 5.41
CA ARG A 49 9.57 -4.11 6.51
C ARG A 49 10.32 -3.91 7.82
N GLY A 50 10.64 -2.65 8.12
CA GLY A 50 11.29 -2.25 9.36
C GLY A 50 12.81 -2.44 9.39
N ALA A 51 13.47 -2.67 8.25
CA ALA A 51 14.93 -2.82 8.21
C ALA A 51 15.66 -1.60 8.78
N GLU A 52 16.77 -1.85 9.48
CA GLU A 52 17.59 -0.79 10.08
C GLU A 52 18.32 0.07 9.05
N ARG A 53 18.68 -0.55 7.91
CA ARG A 53 19.30 0.11 6.78
C ARG A 53 18.31 0.16 5.63
N LYS A 54 18.10 1.35 5.08
CA LYS A 54 17.17 1.59 3.98
C LYS A 54 17.82 2.45 2.91
N MET A 55 17.53 2.15 1.65
CA MET A 55 17.75 3.07 0.54
C MET A 55 16.45 3.82 0.26
N VAL A 56 16.50 5.14 0.15
CA VAL A 56 15.34 5.99 -0.15
C VAL A 56 15.39 6.38 -1.63
N LEU A 57 14.38 5.97 -2.39
CA LEU A 57 14.27 6.23 -3.83
C LEU A 57 13.21 7.30 -4.04
N GLU A 58 13.62 8.44 -4.57
CA GLU A 58 12.73 9.58 -4.81
C GLU A 58 12.06 9.45 -6.18
N CYS A 59 10.77 9.76 -6.26
CA CYS A 59 9.99 9.69 -7.49
C CYS A 59 9.26 11.01 -7.75
N ASP A 60 8.99 11.28 -9.02
CA ASP A 60 8.14 12.38 -9.44
C ASP A 60 6.67 12.03 -9.17
N GLU A 61 6.03 12.78 -8.27
CA GLU A 61 4.65 12.51 -7.85
C GLU A 61 3.66 12.57 -9.01
N GLU A 62 3.87 13.47 -9.97
CA GLU A 62 2.95 13.63 -11.12
C GLU A 62 2.95 12.39 -12.03
N ARG A 63 4.05 11.64 -12.04
CA ARG A 63 4.21 10.44 -12.87
C ARG A 63 3.88 9.15 -12.14
N SER A 64 4.08 9.12 -10.82
CA SER A 64 4.05 7.89 -10.04
C SER A 64 2.94 7.83 -8.98
N ASN A 65 2.14 8.89 -8.80
CA ASN A 65 1.13 9.03 -7.73
C ASN A 65 1.71 8.89 -6.30
N HIS A 66 3.04 8.90 -6.17
CA HIS A 66 3.79 8.87 -4.91
C HIS A 66 5.13 9.58 -5.10
N THR A 67 5.71 10.10 -4.02
CA THR A 67 6.99 10.83 -4.08
C THR A 67 8.21 9.93 -3.91
N GLY A 68 8.01 8.62 -3.71
CA GLY A 68 9.13 7.68 -3.58
C GLY A 68 8.81 6.42 -2.80
N PHE A 69 9.84 5.59 -2.62
CA PHE A 69 9.74 4.37 -1.84
C PHE A 69 11.08 3.98 -1.19
N MET A 70 11.04 3.08 -0.22
CA MET A 70 12.22 2.62 0.52
C MET A 70 12.38 1.11 0.44
N ILE A 71 13.62 0.66 0.24
CA ILE A 71 13.96 -0.77 0.15
C ILE A 71 15.06 -1.12 1.16
N ASP A 72 15.09 -2.38 1.59
CA ASP A 72 16.20 -2.97 2.34
C ASP A 72 17.23 -3.54 1.35
N PRO A 73 18.41 -2.94 1.18
CA PRO A 73 19.42 -3.44 0.24
C PRO A 73 19.86 -4.88 0.55
N GLY A 74 19.85 -5.30 1.83
CA GLY A 74 20.20 -6.67 2.23
C GLY A 74 19.19 -7.71 1.75
N LYS A 75 17.92 -7.31 1.58
CA LYS A 75 16.84 -8.15 1.05
C LYS A 75 16.54 -7.90 -0.42
N SER A 76 17.33 -7.07 -1.10
CA SER A 76 17.19 -6.82 -2.54
C SER A 76 18.13 -7.68 -3.40
N VAL A 77 17.73 -7.89 -4.66
CA VAL A 77 18.55 -8.49 -5.73
C VAL A 77 18.35 -7.70 -7.01
N LEU A 78 19.44 -7.38 -7.71
CA LEU A 78 19.42 -6.89 -9.09
C LEU A 78 19.41 -8.09 -10.04
N ILE A 79 18.40 -8.19 -10.88
CA ILE A 79 18.26 -9.22 -11.93
C ILE A 79 18.52 -8.56 -13.28
N VAL A 80 19.65 -8.92 -13.90
CA VAL A 80 20.01 -8.47 -15.26
C VAL A 80 19.63 -9.57 -16.24
N VAL A 81 18.61 -9.28 -17.07
CA VAL A 81 17.96 -10.26 -17.94
C VAL A 81 18.57 -10.23 -19.35
N ASP A 82 19.03 -11.40 -19.81
CA ASP A 82 19.39 -11.70 -21.20
C ASP A 82 20.34 -10.69 -21.89
N MET A 83 21.22 -10.03 -21.15
CA MET A 83 22.30 -9.21 -21.72
C MET A 83 23.42 -10.09 -22.33
N GLN A 84 23.02 -10.94 -23.28
CA GLN A 84 23.82 -11.96 -23.95
C GLN A 84 24.18 -11.53 -25.38
N ASN A 85 25.24 -12.13 -25.94
CA ASN A 85 25.69 -11.85 -27.31
C ASN A 85 24.57 -12.02 -28.34
N TYR A 86 23.74 -13.06 -28.23
CA TYR A 86 22.66 -13.31 -29.19
C TYR A 86 21.61 -12.17 -29.29
N PHE A 87 21.40 -11.44 -28.20
CA PHE A 87 20.40 -10.37 -28.13
C PHE A 87 20.97 -9.00 -28.43
N VAL A 88 22.18 -8.70 -27.95
CA VAL A 88 22.73 -7.34 -27.96
C VAL A 88 23.85 -7.15 -29.00
N HIS A 89 24.59 -8.21 -29.34
CA HIS A 89 25.75 -8.07 -30.21
C HIS A 89 25.35 -7.63 -31.63
N PRO A 90 26.00 -6.60 -32.22
CA PRO A 90 25.67 -6.07 -33.55
C PRO A 90 25.65 -7.10 -34.70
N LEU A 91 26.41 -8.19 -34.53
CA LEU A 91 26.42 -9.33 -35.43
C LEU A 91 25.01 -9.92 -35.68
N TYR A 92 24.14 -9.93 -34.67
CA TYR A 92 22.80 -10.51 -34.79
C TYR A 92 21.73 -9.50 -35.18
N ARG A 93 21.84 -8.28 -34.64
CA ARG A 93 20.84 -7.23 -34.79
C ARG A 93 21.38 -5.89 -34.31
N ASP A 94 20.79 -4.82 -34.82
CA ASP A 94 20.97 -3.47 -34.30
C ASP A 94 20.00 -3.24 -33.13
N HIS A 95 20.43 -3.57 -31.91
CA HIS A 95 19.65 -3.38 -30.69
C HIS A 95 20.02 -2.06 -30.00
N ALA A 96 19.76 -0.93 -30.67
CA ALA A 96 20.17 0.40 -30.19
C ALA A 96 19.70 0.71 -28.76
N ALA A 97 18.47 0.34 -28.40
CA ALA A 97 17.94 0.52 -27.05
C ALA A 97 18.69 -0.34 -26.02
N GLY A 98 18.95 -1.62 -26.32
CA GLY A 98 19.70 -2.52 -25.46
C GLY A 98 21.16 -2.11 -25.29
N ILE A 99 21.79 -1.55 -26.33
CA ILE A 99 23.13 -0.95 -26.27
C ILE A 99 23.12 0.29 -25.37
N THR A 100 22.10 1.14 -25.49
CA THR A 100 21.97 2.37 -24.67
C THR A 100 21.78 2.05 -23.19
N ALA A 101 21.14 0.91 -22.88
CA ALA A 101 20.96 0.43 -21.52
C ALA A 101 22.25 -0.07 -20.83
N ILE A 102 23.35 -0.26 -21.56
CA ILE A 102 24.58 -0.85 -21.01
C ILE A 102 25.19 0.03 -19.92
N ASP A 103 25.57 1.26 -20.28
CA ASP A 103 26.25 2.19 -19.37
C ASP A 103 25.46 2.48 -18.07
N PRO A 104 24.15 2.78 -18.11
CA PRO A 104 23.36 2.93 -16.88
C PRO A 104 23.29 1.63 -16.07
N THR A 105 23.15 0.46 -16.72
CA THR A 105 23.16 -0.83 -16.01
C THR A 105 24.50 -1.08 -15.30
N LEU A 106 25.63 -0.73 -15.92
CA LEU A 106 26.95 -0.87 -15.30
C LEU A 106 27.09 0.00 -14.03
N LYS A 107 26.58 1.24 -14.06
CA LYS A 107 26.53 2.13 -12.89
C LYS A 107 25.67 1.55 -11.76
N VAL A 108 24.52 0.99 -12.12
CA VAL A 108 23.63 0.31 -11.16
C VAL A 108 24.31 -0.90 -10.54
N ILE A 109 25.00 -1.74 -11.33
CA ILE A 109 25.76 -2.89 -10.82
C ILE A 109 26.81 -2.44 -9.80
N GLU A 110 27.56 -1.38 -10.10
CA GLU A 110 28.54 -0.81 -9.17
C GLU A 110 27.86 -0.33 -7.88
N ARG A 111 26.74 0.40 -7.99
CA ARG A 111 25.98 0.85 -6.82
C ARG A 111 25.45 -0.32 -6.00
N CYS A 112 24.88 -1.34 -6.64
CA CYS A 112 24.39 -2.54 -5.98
C CYS A 112 25.49 -3.20 -5.14
N ARG A 113 26.69 -3.37 -5.71
CA ARG A 113 27.84 -3.94 -5.01
C ARG A 113 28.26 -3.11 -3.80
N LYS A 114 28.32 -1.78 -3.94
CA LYS A 114 28.60 -0.86 -2.82
C LYS A 114 27.56 -0.99 -1.70
N GLU A 115 26.29 -1.21 -2.06
CA GLU A 115 25.21 -1.35 -1.09
C GLU A 115 25.02 -2.78 -0.58
N GLY A 116 25.75 -3.77 -1.09
CA GLY A 116 25.59 -5.19 -0.75
C GLY A 116 24.33 -5.83 -1.36
N ILE A 117 23.73 -5.19 -2.36
CA ILE A 117 22.66 -5.77 -3.17
C ILE A 117 23.29 -6.80 -4.11
N GLN A 118 22.72 -8.01 -4.09
CA GLN A 118 23.25 -9.11 -4.88
C GLN A 118 22.91 -8.94 -6.36
N VAL A 119 23.84 -9.29 -7.24
CA VAL A 119 23.64 -9.23 -8.69
C VAL A 119 23.39 -10.64 -9.22
N ALA A 120 22.32 -10.80 -9.98
CA ALA A 120 21.90 -12.04 -10.62
C ALA A 120 21.81 -11.87 -12.14
N TRP A 121 22.55 -12.71 -12.86
CA TRP A 121 22.51 -12.82 -14.31
C TRP A 121 21.48 -13.90 -14.68
N LEU A 122 20.37 -13.47 -15.27
CA LEU A 122 19.27 -14.36 -15.67
C LEU A 122 19.23 -14.44 -17.19
N ASN A 123 19.71 -15.56 -17.73
CA ASN A 123 20.05 -15.67 -19.15
C ASN A 123 19.40 -16.89 -19.80
N TRP A 124 19.09 -16.82 -21.09
CA TRP A 124 18.76 -18.02 -21.85
C TRP A 124 19.92 -19.00 -21.88
N GLY A 125 19.68 -20.22 -21.42
CA GLY A 125 20.67 -21.28 -21.42
C GLY A 125 19.99 -22.63 -21.48
N ILE A 126 19.74 -23.14 -22.68
CA ILE A 126 18.98 -24.38 -22.86
C ILE A 126 19.88 -25.58 -23.11
N THR A 127 19.32 -26.76 -22.86
CA THR A 127 19.88 -28.06 -23.18
C THR A 127 18.97 -28.81 -24.17
N ASP A 128 19.42 -29.98 -24.65
CA ASP A 128 18.56 -30.84 -25.48
C ASP A 128 17.30 -31.31 -24.72
N HIS A 129 17.40 -31.50 -23.41
CA HIS A 129 16.25 -31.84 -22.58
C HIS A 129 15.19 -30.72 -22.59
N ASP A 130 15.64 -29.48 -22.44
CA ASP A 130 14.76 -28.30 -22.39
C ASP A 130 14.11 -28.06 -23.74
N LEU A 131 14.87 -28.22 -24.84
CA LEU A 131 14.38 -28.06 -26.19
C LEU A 131 13.27 -29.08 -26.52
N ASN A 132 13.44 -30.34 -26.11
CA ASN A 132 12.45 -31.40 -26.30
C ASN A 132 11.13 -31.16 -25.54
N LYS A 133 11.19 -30.45 -24.40
CA LYS A 133 10.02 -30.11 -23.57
C LYS A 133 9.52 -28.68 -23.80
N MET A 134 10.04 -27.99 -24.80
CA MET A 134 9.71 -26.59 -25.03
C MET A 134 8.31 -26.44 -25.61
N ALA A 135 7.56 -25.44 -25.12
CA ALA A 135 6.25 -25.13 -25.68
C ALA A 135 6.38 -24.69 -27.15
N PRO A 136 5.53 -25.19 -28.06
CA PRO A 136 5.61 -24.86 -29.50
C PRO A 136 5.57 -23.36 -29.80
N ALA A 137 4.81 -22.58 -29.01
CA ALA A 137 4.72 -21.13 -29.19
C ALA A 137 6.06 -20.41 -28.98
N ILE A 138 6.90 -20.94 -28.09
CA ILE A 138 8.23 -20.38 -27.82
C ILE A 138 9.17 -20.71 -28.97
N GLN A 139 9.21 -21.97 -29.40
CA GLN A 139 9.97 -22.36 -30.58
C GLN A 139 9.58 -21.53 -31.81
N ARG A 140 8.27 -21.31 -32.01
CA ARG A 140 7.75 -20.46 -33.09
C ARG A 140 8.28 -19.03 -32.99
N GLY A 141 8.33 -18.42 -31.80
CA GLY A 141 8.84 -17.07 -31.59
C GLY A 141 10.32 -16.88 -31.95
N PHE A 142 11.12 -17.95 -31.82
CA PHE A 142 12.55 -17.95 -32.18
C PHE A 142 12.83 -18.47 -33.59
N SER A 143 11.80 -18.91 -34.33
CA SER A 143 11.94 -19.48 -35.66
C SER A 143 11.69 -18.43 -36.74
N LYS A 144 12.67 -18.17 -37.60
CA LYS A 144 12.49 -17.37 -38.83
C LYS A 144 11.97 -18.20 -40.01
N THR A 145 12.14 -19.52 -39.94
CA THR A 145 11.68 -20.53 -40.91
C THR A 145 11.19 -21.78 -40.17
N LEU A 146 10.33 -22.60 -40.77
CA LEU A 146 9.71 -23.76 -40.09
C LEU A 146 10.66 -24.98 -40.08
N GLY A 147 10.89 -25.60 -38.90
CA GLY A 147 11.62 -26.86 -38.73
C GLY A 147 12.15 -27.10 -37.29
N TRP A 148 12.33 -28.36 -36.89
CA TRP A 148 12.72 -28.74 -35.50
C TRP A 148 14.15 -28.32 -35.08
N HIS A 149 15.02 -28.05 -36.05
CA HIS A 149 16.39 -27.53 -35.83
C HIS A 149 16.59 -26.12 -36.40
N VAL A 150 15.51 -25.37 -36.57
CA VAL A 150 15.54 -24.03 -37.14
C VAL A 150 15.21 -23.02 -36.04
N GLY A 151 16.07 -22.03 -35.84
CA GLY A 151 15.93 -21.07 -34.74
C GLY A 151 16.60 -21.55 -33.45
N LEU A 152 15.83 -21.71 -32.38
CA LEU A 152 16.36 -22.07 -31.07
C LEU A 152 17.03 -23.46 -31.09
N GLY A 153 18.26 -23.56 -30.58
CA GLY A 153 19.04 -24.80 -30.61
C GLY A 153 19.68 -25.17 -31.95
N ALA A 154 19.46 -24.40 -33.01
CA ALA A 154 20.12 -24.57 -34.30
C ALA A 154 21.64 -24.30 -34.21
N GLN A 155 22.44 -25.00 -35.00
CA GLN A 155 23.88 -24.70 -35.10
C GLN A 155 24.07 -23.34 -35.79
N LEU A 156 24.71 -22.40 -35.11
CA LEU A 156 25.01 -21.08 -35.67
C LEU A 156 26.36 -21.10 -36.43
N PRO A 157 26.56 -20.19 -37.41
CA PRO A 157 27.77 -20.12 -38.21
C PRO A 157 29.04 -19.83 -37.40
N ASP A 158 30.19 -19.97 -38.05
CA ASP A 158 31.49 -19.47 -37.57
C ASP A 158 31.87 -19.94 -36.15
N GLY A 159 31.47 -21.16 -35.78
CA GLY A 159 31.82 -21.75 -34.48
C GLY A 159 31.10 -21.14 -33.27
N GLN A 160 30.06 -20.34 -33.48
CA GLN A 160 29.33 -19.65 -32.40
C GLN A 160 28.52 -20.59 -31.48
N GLY A 161 28.46 -21.87 -31.82
CA GLY A 161 27.73 -22.91 -31.09
C GLY A 161 26.25 -22.96 -31.45
N ARG A 162 25.49 -23.76 -30.71
CA ARG A 162 24.04 -23.86 -30.88
C ARG A 162 23.34 -22.64 -30.28
N CYS A 163 22.29 -22.17 -30.95
CA CYS A 163 21.52 -21.00 -30.57
C CYS A 163 20.94 -21.14 -29.15
N LEU A 164 21.36 -20.24 -28.26
CA LEU A 164 21.04 -20.13 -26.84
C LEU A 164 21.31 -21.39 -26.00
N PHE A 165 22.17 -22.28 -26.49
CA PHE A 165 22.60 -23.43 -25.72
C PHE A 165 23.62 -23.05 -24.66
N LYS A 166 23.53 -23.71 -23.50
CA LYS A 166 24.48 -23.49 -22.40
C LYS A 166 25.92 -23.59 -22.90
N ARG A 167 26.78 -22.70 -22.39
CA ARG A 167 28.23 -22.68 -22.66
C ARG A 167 28.60 -22.46 -24.13
N THR A 168 27.74 -21.77 -24.88
CA THR A 168 28.05 -21.30 -26.25
C THR A 168 28.31 -19.81 -26.25
N TRP A 169 29.06 -19.31 -27.25
CA TRP A 169 29.41 -17.88 -27.32
C TRP A 169 28.17 -17.00 -27.41
N ASN A 170 27.19 -17.39 -28.23
CA ASN A 170 25.96 -16.61 -28.40
C ASN A 170 25.11 -16.53 -27.11
N ALA A 171 25.19 -17.55 -26.24
CA ALA A 171 24.56 -17.57 -24.92
C ALA A 171 25.42 -16.95 -23.81
N ALA A 172 26.66 -16.53 -24.09
CA ALA A 172 27.48 -15.85 -23.09
C ALA A 172 27.02 -14.40 -22.90
N LEU A 173 27.34 -13.82 -21.74
CA LEU A 173 27.17 -12.39 -21.48
C LEU A 173 27.84 -11.56 -22.59
N TYR A 174 27.19 -10.45 -22.95
CA TYR A 174 27.77 -9.48 -23.87
C TYR A 174 29.00 -8.82 -23.22
N GLY A 175 30.02 -8.51 -24.04
CA GLY A 175 31.38 -8.15 -23.61
C GLY A 175 31.48 -7.21 -22.39
N PRO A 176 30.78 -6.05 -22.37
CA PRO A 176 30.80 -5.13 -21.23
C PRO A 176 30.34 -5.77 -19.91
N PHE A 177 29.32 -6.64 -19.96
CA PHE A 177 28.83 -7.34 -18.76
C PHE A 177 29.74 -8.51 -18.37
N GLN A 178 30.31 -9.21 -19.34
CA GLN A 178 31.32 -10.23 -19.07
C GLN A 178 32.53 -9.64 -18.34
N ALA A 179 32.93 -8.41 -18.68
CA ALA A 179 34.07 -7.73 -18.05
C ALA A 179 33.82 -7.33 -16.59
N VAL A 180 32.57 -7.09 -16.19
CA VAL A 180 32.22 -6.71 -14.81
C VAL A 180 31.70 -7.87 -13.97
N ALA A 181 31.28 -8.97 -14.59
CA ALA A 181 30.86 -10.18 -13.89
C ALA A 181 31.97 -10.72 -12.99
N GLN A 182 31.66 -11.05 -11.73
CA GLN A 182 32.66 -11.42 -10.73
C GLN A 182 32.26 -12.66 -9.92
N PRO A 183 33.22 -13.34 -9.27
CA PRO A 183 32.91 -14.35 -8.27
C PRO A 183 32.01 -13.78 -7.16
N GLY A 184 30.88 -14.45 -6.89
CA GLY A 184 29.86 -14.00 -5.93
C GLY A 184 28.57 -13.47 -6.58
N ASP A 185 28.62 -13.10 -7.87
CA ASP A 185 27.40 -12.89 -8.64
C ASP A 185 26.66 -14.23 -8.84
N LEU A 186 25.34 -14.18 -8.95
CA LEU A 186 24.49 -15.34 -9.22
C LEU A 186 24.30 -15.51 -10.73
N PHE A 187 24.29 -16.75 -11.20
CA PHE A 187 24.06 -17.08 -12.61
C PHE A 187 22.95 -18.12 -12.71
N PHE A 188 21.89 -17.77 -13.42
CA PHE A 188 20.74 -18.62 -13.65
C PHE A 188 20.46 -18.76 -15.14
N ASP A 189 20.31 -20.00 -15.57
CA ASP A 189 19.83 -20.31 -16.91
C ASP A 189 18.30 -20.43 -16.88
N LYS A 190 17.61 -19.68 -17.74
CA LYS A 190 16.18 -19.85 -17.98
C LYS A 190 15.92 -20.52 -19.32
N THR A 191 14.76 -21.17 -19.39
CA THR A 191 14.31 -21.94 -20.57
C THR A 191 13.05 -21.38 -21.20
N ARG A 192 12.56 -20.24 -20.68
CA ARG A 192 11.35 -19.52 -21.08
C ARG A 192 11.63 -18.01 -21.11
N MET A 193 10.65 -17.22 -21.54
CA MET A 193 10.75 -15.75 -21.52
C MET A 193 11.02 -15.25 -20.11
N SER A 194 10.17 -15.63 -19.16
CA SER A 194 10.36 -15.39 -17.73
C SER A 194 11.33 -16.40 -17.13
N GLY A 195 12.17 -15.96 -16.20
CA GLY A 195 12.97 -16.86 -15.34
C GLY A 195 12.21 -17.40 -14.12
N LEU A 196 11.00 -16.91 -13.87
CA LEU A 196 10.19 -17.23 -12.69
C LEU A 196 8.89 -17.96 -13.06
N TRP A 197 8.77 -18.46 -14.29
CA TRP A 197 7.57 -19.12 -14.80
C TRP A 197 7.15 -20.40 -14.05
N SER A 198 8.02 -20.92 -13.17
CA SER A 198 7.74 -22.07 -12.33
C SER A 198 8.50 -21.98 -11.01
N GLU A 199 7.89 -22.50 -9.95
CA GLU A 199 8.52 -22.59 -8.62
C GLU A 199 9.79 -23.46 -8.59
N LYS A 200 9.95 -24.31 -9.61
CA LYS A 200 11.10 -25.22 -9.78
C LYS A 200 12.28 -24.57 -10.52
N GLU A 201 12.14 -23.32 -10.97
CA GLU A 201 13.26 -22.63 -11.61
C GLU A 201 14.34 -22.31 -10.54
N PRO A 202 15.63 -22.50 -10.85
CA PRO A 202 16.70 -22.31 -9.87
C PRO A 202 16.73 -20.92 -9.22
N ILE A 203 16.37 -19.88 -9.97
CA ILE A 203 16.27 -18.52 -9.41
C ILE A 203 15.09 -18.39 -8.45
N HIS A 204 13.96 -19.03 -8.72
CA HIS A 204 12.79 -19.02 -7.84
C HIS A 204 13.15 -19.67 -6.49
N GLU A 205 13.72 -20.88 -6.52
CA GLU A 205 14.17 -21.60 -5.32
C GLU A 205 15.18 -20.77 -4.52
N TYR A 206 16.13 -20.14 -5.20
CA TYR A 206 17.11 -19.26 -4.57
C TYR A 206 16.45 -18.07 -3.86
N LEU A 207 15.58 -17.34 -4.55
CA LEU A 207 14.93 -16.14 -4.00
C LEU A 207 14.08 -16.47 -2.77
N ARG A 208 13.39 -17.62 -2.78
CA ARG A 208 12.64 -18.11 -1.61
C ARG A 208 13.56 -18.49 -0.46
N ALA A 209 14.58 -19.31 -0.72
CA ALA A 209 15.50 -19.78 0.31
C ALA A 209 16.33 -18.65 0.94
N SER A 210 16.68 -17.63 0.16
CA SER A 210 17.46 -16.47 0.62
C SER A 210 16.61 -15.39 1.32
N GLY A 211 15.28 -15.53 1.33
CA GLY A 211 14.38 -14.56 1.95
C GLY A 211 14.39 -13.18 1.28
N LYS A 212 14.77 -13.10 0.00
CA LYS A 212 14.80 -11.86 -0.77
C LYS A 212 13.37 -11.40 -1.05
N GLN A 213 13.14 -10.10 -0.89
CA GLN A 213 11.80 -9.48 -0.93
C GLN A 213 11.65 -8.54 -2.13
N THR A 214 12.70 -7.78 -2.45
CA THR A 214 12.66 -6.76 -3.51
C THR A 214 13.55 -7.16 -4.69
N LEU A 215 13.00 -7.11 -5.89
CA LEU A 215 13.68 -7.45 -7.13
C LEU A 215 13.80 -6.21 -8.02
N LEU A 216 15.03 -5.83 -8.35
CA LEU A 216 15.34 -4.77 -9.30
C LEU A 216 15.56 -5.39 -10.67
N PHE A 217 14.95 -4.86 -11.72
CA PHE A 217 14.99 -5.44 -13.06
C PHE A 217 15.69 -4.54 -14.07
N ALA A 218 16.62 -5.13 -14.81
CA ALA A 218 17.35 -4.54 -15.93
C ALA A 218 17.49 -5.57 -17.07
N GLY A 219 17.90 -5.11 -18.26
CA GLY A 219 18.22 -5.97 -19.39
C GLY A 219 17.21 -5.92 -20.55
N VAL A 220 17.15 -6.99 -21.34
CA VAL A 220 16.41 -7.00 -22.62
C VAL A 220 15.57 -8.27 -22.80
N ASN A 221 14.47 -8.24 -23.56
CA ASN A 221 13.74 -7.05 -24.01
C ASN A 221 12.74 -6.59 -22.94
N THR A 222 12.54 -5.27 -22.82
CA THR A 222 11.64 -4.66 -21.82
C THR A 222 10.26 -5.29 -21.80
N ASP A 223 9.59 -5.42 -22.94
CA ASP A 223 8.22 -5.95 -23.09
C ASP A 223 8.12 -7.48 -23.18
N GLN A 224 9.25 -8.20 -23.13
CA GLN A 224 9.28 -9.66 -23.30
C GLN A 224 9.88 -10.36 -22.08
N CYS A 225 11.17 -10.66 -22.09
CA CYS A 225 11.82 -11.41 -21.01
C CYS A 225 11.82 -10.63 -19.69
N VAL A 226 12.03 -9.30 -19.75
CA VAL A 226 11.99 -8.45 -18.56
C VAL A 226 10.57 -8.38 -18.02
N PHE A 227 9.60 -7.90 -18.81
CA PHE A 227 8.19 -7.82 -18.40
C PHE A 227 7.62 -9.17 -17.95
N GLY A 228 7.92 -10.26 -18.67
CA GLY A 228 7.48 -11.60 -18.27
C GLY A 228 8.03 -12.02 -16.91
N THR A 229 9.30 -11.73 -16.64
CA THR A 229 9.89 -12.01 -15.32
C THR A 229 9.30 -11.12 -14.23
N VAL A 230 9.04 -9.83 -14.52
CA VAL A 230 8.36 -8.90 -13.60
C VAL A 230 6.93 -9.37 -13.30
N SER A 231 6.18 -9.79 -14.32
CA SER A 231 4.79 -10.25 -14.18
C SER A 231 4.69 -11.50 -13.29
N ASP A 232 5.59 -12.46 -13.48
CA ASP A 232 5.65 -13.64 -12.60
C ASP A 232 6.12 -13.26 -11.20
N ALA A 233 7.15 -12.41 -11.08
CA ALA A 233 7.62 -11.94 -9.78
C ALA A 233 6.53 -11.25 -8.96
N TYR A 234 5.76 -10.36 -9.59
CA TYR A 234 4.58 -9.71 -9.03
C TYR A 234 3.54 -10.74 -8.58
N SER A 235 3.20 -11.70 -9.45
CA SER A 235 2.20 -12.73 -9.16
C SER A 235 2.58 -13.61 -7.98
N TYR A 236 3.88 -13.86 -7.82
CA TYR A 236 4.47 -14.59 -6.70
C TYR A 236 4.72 -13.72 -5.45
N GLY A 237 4.39 -12.42 -5.48
CA GLY A 237 4.41 -11.53 -4.32
C GLY A 237 5.77 -10.89 -3.99
N TRP A 238 6.70 -10.79 -4.96
CA TRP A 238 7.91 -9.99 -4.78
C TRP A 238 7.67 -8.52 -5.10
N ASP A 239 8.36 -7.63 -4.38
CA ASP A 239 8.32 -6.21 -4.69
C ASP A 239 9.13 -5.95 -5.96
N CYS A 240 8.48 -5.46 -7.01
CA CYS A 240 9.12 -5.29 -8.30
C CYS A 240 9.52 -3.83 -8.53
N VAL A 241 10.76 -3.60 -8.96
CA VAL A 241 11.26 -2.29 -9.36
C VAL A 241 11.94 -2.41 -10.71
N LEU A 242 11.39 -1.76 -11.73
CA LEU A 242 12.01 -1.68 -13.05
C LEU A 242 12.94 -0.46 -13.13
N LEU A 243 14.14 -0.67 -13.66
CA LEU A 243 15.09 0.40 -13.98
C LEU A 243 14.94 0.75 -15.46
N SER A 244 14.14 1.76 -15.79
CA SER A 244 13.64 2.01 -17.15
C SER A 244 14.75 2.20 -18.19
N ASP A 245 15.73 3.04 -17.89
CA ASP A 245 16.91 3.30 -18.72
C ASP A 245 17.98 2.19 -18.66
N CYS A 246 17.83 1.20 -17.77
CA CYS A 246 18.60 -0.04 -17.77
C CYS A 246 17.92 -1.15 -18.56
N THR A 247 16.84 -0.85 -19.29
CA THR A 247 16.16 -1.80 -20.16
C THR A 247 16.03 -1.26 -21.59
N GLY A 248 15.81 -2.17 -22.55
CA GLY A 248 15.52 -1.76 -23.90
C GLY A 248 14.81 -2.84 -24.71
N THR A 249 14.03 -2.43 -25.71
CA THR A 249 13.38 -3.35 -26.64
C THR A 249 13.49 -2.90 -28.10
N MET A 250 13.36 -3.87 -29.01
CA MET A 250 13.25 -3.64 -30.45
C MET A 250 11.83 -3.83 -30.98
N THR A 251 10.85 -4.15 -30.14
CA THR A 251 9.47 -4.43 -30.58
C THR A 251 8.84 -3.21 -31.27
N GLY A 252 9.22 -2.00 -30.87
CA GLY A 252 8.64 -0.74 -31.36
C GLY A 252 7.18 -0.56 -30.93
N ARG A 253 6.44 0.32 -31.61
CA ARG A 253 4.99 0.55 -31.41
C ARG A 253 4.58 0.96 -29.97
N GLY A 254 5.46 1.65 -29.25
CA GLY A 254 5.18 2.04 -27.87
C GLY A 254 5.30 0.88 -26.86
N ALA A 255 5.92 -0.24 -27.23
CA ALA A 255 5.96 -1.44 -26.39
C ALA A 255 6.73 -1.21 -25.07
N GLN A 256 7.79 -0.40 -25.10
CA GLN A 256 8.54 -0.07 -23.88
C GLN A 256 7.68 0.77 -22.93
N GLU A 257 7.08 1.83 -23.45
CA GLU A 257 6.21 2.74 -22.71
C GLU A 257 5.00 2.01 -22.12
N LEU A 258 4.39 1.09 -22.88
CA LEU A 258 3.30 0.27 -22.38
C LEU A 258 3.74 -0.66 -21.25
N ALA A 259 4.89 -1.33 -21.39
CA ALA A 259 5.42 -2.21 -20.35
C ALA A 259 5.75 -1.43 -19.07
N GLU A 260 6.42 -0.28 -19.20
CA GLU A 260 6.73 0.62 -18.09
C GLU A 260 5.47 1.17 -17.41
N TYR A 261 4.46 1.56 -18.20
CA TYR A 261 3.17 2.02 -17.67
C TYR A 261 2.45 0.91 -16.88
N GLN A 262 2.37 -0.31 -17.43
CA GLN A 262 1.74 -1.42 -16.73
C GLN A 262 2.46 -1.76 -15.42
N ILE A 263 3.79 -1.73 -15.43
CA ILE A 263 4.57 -2.00 -14.22
C ILE A 263 4.33 -0.92 -13.18
N SER A 264 4.41 0.37 -13.56
CA SER A 264 4.27 1.47 -12.61
C SER A 264 2.88 1.60 -12.00
N GLN A 265 1.83 1.24 -12.74
CA GLN A 265 0.46 1.37 -12.25
C GLN A 265 -0.01 0.15 -11.45
N ASN A 266 0.45 -1.06 -11.82
CA ASN A 266 -0.18 -2.29 -11.35
C ASN A 266 0.76 -3.29 -10.68
N MET A 267 2.06 -3.31 -11.03
CA MET A 267 2.94 -4.43 -10.66
C MET A 267 4.06 -4.04 -9.69
N GLY A 268 4.34 -2.76 -9.54
CA GLY A 268 5.40 -2.26 -8.67
C GLY A 268 5.82 -0.85 -9.04
N PHE A 269 7.13 -0.62 -9.08
CA PHE A 269 7.72 0.72 -9.22
C PHE A 269 8.59 0.81 -10.47
N VAL A 270 8.67 2.00 -11.07
CA VAL A 270 9.56 2.29 -12.19
C VAL A 270 10.37 3.53 -11.85
N ILE A 271 11.70 3.42 -11.95
CA ILE A 271 12.65 4.53 -11.75
C ILE A 271 13.77 4.43 -12.79
N ASP A 272 14.55 5.50 -12.94
CA ASP A 272 15.78 5.46 -13.74
C ASP A 272 17.01 5.13 -12.89
N SER A 273 18.11 4.82 -13.58
CA SER A 273 19.41 4.49 -13.00
C SER A 273 19.97 5.64 -12.16
N ASN A 274 19.68 6.88 -12.52
CA ASN A 274 20.19 8.06 -11.82
C ASN A 274 19.52 8.21 -10.44
N THR A 275 18.21 8.05 -10.38
CA THR A 275 17.42 7.98 -9.15
C THR A 275 17.95 6.87 -8.24
N PHE A 276 18.16 5.68 -8.79
CA PHE A 276 18.70 4.55 -8.02
C PHE A 276 20.13 4.83 -7.52
N CYS A 277 21.01 5.33 -8.39
CA CYS A 277 22.43 5.55 -8.07
C CYS A 277 22.63 6.71 -7.09
N ASN A 278 21.72 7.68 -7.02
CA ASN A 278 21.79 8.82 -6.10
C ASN A 278 21.00 8.61 -4.80
N ALA A 279 20.23 7.52 -4.69
CA ALA A 279 19.46 7.21 -3.50
C ALA A 279 20.35 7.21 -2.23
N PRO A 280 20.00 7.98 -1.18
CA PRO A 280 20.72 7.93 0.08
C PRO A 280 20.47 6.58 0.77
N ALA A 281 21.55 6.00 1.31
CA ALA A 281 21.48 4.83 2.17
C ALA A 281 21.57 5.30 3.63
N CYS A 282 20.45 5.23 4.35
CA CYS A 282 20.38 5.63 5.74
C CYS A 282 20.52 4.41 6.65
N SER A 283 21.36 4.53 7.68
CA SER A 283 21.34 3.61 8.83
C SER A 283 20.60 4.29 9.98
N SER A 284 19.82 3.53 10.73
CA SER A 284 18.96 4.00 11.84
C SER A 284 19.65 4.91 12.88
N ASN A 285 20.99 4.98 12.92
CA ASN A 285 21.71 5.92 13.79
C ASN A 285 21.72 7.38 13.28
N SER A 286 21.47 7.64 11.99
CA SER A 286 21.30 9.00 11.46
C SER A 286 19.85 9.36 11.18
N CYS A 287 18.98 8.36 11.00
CA CYS A 287 17.54 8.52 11.12
C CYS A 287 17.16 8.37 12.58
N ARG A 288 17.47 9.39 13.40
CA ARG A 288 16.62 9.63 14.57
C ARG A 288 15.20 9.50 14.04
N ARG A 289 14.41 8.58 14.61
CA ARG A 289 12.96 8.68 14.52
C ARG A 289 12.69 10.19 14.64
N PRO A 290 11.90 10.82 13.76
CA PRO A 290 11.16 11.93 14.28
C PRO A 290 10.33 11.30 15.39
N THR A 291 10.86 11.34 16.62
CA THR A 291 10.03 11.56 17.77
C THR A 291 9.35 12.87 17.42
N PHE A 292 8.27 12.77 16.65
CA PHE A 292 7.19 13.70 16.79
C PHE A 292 6.88 13.58 18.28
N SER A 293 7.48 14.49 19.04
CA SER A 293 6.87 15.04 20.22
C SER A 293 5.59 15.72 19.72
N THR A 294 4.60 14.93 19.27
CA THR A 294 3.22 15.28 19.51
C THR A 294 3.06 15.10 21.00
N ASN A 295 3.39 16.15 21.75
CA ASN A 295 2.97 16.36 23.13
C ASN A 295 1.43 16.52 23.21
N ARG A 296 0.70 15.87 22.30
CA ARG A 296 -0.75 15.88 22.20
C ARG A 296 -1.21 14.47 22.58
N PRO A 297 -1.87 14.29 23.73
CA PRO A 297 -2.28 12.97 24.19
C PRO A 297 -3.22 12.31 23.18
N LEU A 298 -2.94 11.04 22.89
CA LEU A 298 -3.73 10.19 22.00
C LEU A 298 -4.90 9.61 22.83
N VAL A 299 -6.14 9.85 22.40
CA VAL A 299 -7.35 9.45 23.16
C VAL A 299 -7.43 7.94 23.36
N ILE A 300 -7.18 7.17 22.29
CA ILE A 300 -7.16 5.72 22.30
C ILE A 300 -6.07 5.22 21.35
N ASP A 301 -5.54 4.02 21.61
CA ASP A 301 -4.61 3.38 20.68
C ASP A 301 -5.27 3.08 19.33
N ASP A 302 -4.47 3.08 18.26
CA ASP A 302 -4.95 2.78 16.92
C ASP A 302 -5.61 1.38 16.89
N PHE A 303 -6.81 1.28 16.32
CA PHE A 303 -7.55 0.04 16.18
C PHE A 303 -8.17 -0.06 14.78
N LEU A 304 -8.44 -1.28 14.31
CA LEU A 304 -9.15 -1.52 13.07
C LEU A 304 -10.66 -1.50 13.36
N PRO A 305 -11.43 -0.54 12.83
CA PRO A 305 -12.87 -0.49 13.06
C PRO A 305 -13.54 -1.68 12.38
N SER A 306 -14.37 -2.41 13.12
CA SER A 306 -15.20 -3.49 12.60
C SER A 306 -16.64 -3.05 12.33
N LEU A 307 -17.03 -1.87 12.80
CA LEU A 307 -18.34 -1.27 12.61
C LEU A 307 -18.21 0.21 12.21
N THR A 308 -19.21 0.73 11.52
CA THR A 308 -19.33 2.16 11.17
C THR A 308 -20.30 2.85 12.15
N LEU A 309 -19.90 4.01 12.69
CA LEU A 309 -20.66 4.76 13.70
C LEU A 309 -21.29 6.03 13.11
N SER A 310 -22.63 6.04 13.08
CA SER A 310 -23.46 7.18 12.67
C SER A 310 -24.06 7.88 13.88
N ILE A 311 -23.90 9.20 13.96
CA ILE A 311 -24.39 10.02 15.08
C ILE A 311 -25.12 11.23 14.50
N SER A 312 -26.36 11.45 14.95
CA SER A 312 -27.21 12.54 14.48
C SER A 312 -27.99 13.22 15.59
N TRP A 313 -28.13 14.54 15.47
CA TRP A 313 -29.03 15.41 16.21
C TRP A 313 -30.18 15.86 15.28
N PRO A 314 -31.25 16.50 15.80
CA PRO A 314 -32.35 16.98 14.98
C PRO A 314 -31.91 17.90 13.83
N ASP A 315 -30.96 18.79 14.10
CA ASP A 315 -30.53 19.84 13.17
C ASP A 315 -29.08 19.65 12.66
N ALA A 316 -28.36 18.62 13.14
CA ALA A 316 -26.97 18.39 12.79
C ALA A 316 -26.61 16.89 12.70
N LYS A 317 -25.60 16.54 11.89
CA LYS A 317 -25.07 15.17 11.80
C LYS A 317 -23.56 15.17 12.00
N ALA A 318 -23.05 14.21 12.77
CA ALA A 318 -21.61 14.02 12.92
C ALA A 318 -21.04 13.43 11.64
N LYS A 319 -20.21 14.22 10.96
CA LYS A 319 -19.34 13.74 9.87
C LYS A 319 -17.92 13.78 10.39
N LEU A 320 -17.08 12.81 10.02
CA LEU A 320 -15.75 12.70 10.61
C LEU A 320 -14.95 14.01 10.52
N GLY A 321 -14.79 14.69 11.66
CA GLY A 321 -14.07 15.96 11.79
C GLY A 321 -14.81 17.22 11.35
N ASN A 322 -16.13 17.19 11.12
CA ASN A 322 -16.89 18.42 10.89
C ASN A 322 -16.99 19.29 12.16
N THR A 323 -17.21 20.60 11.98
CA THR A 323 -17.53 21.51 13.09
C THR A 323 -19.05 21.65 13.20
N ILE A 324 -19.61 21.51 14.40
CA ILE A 324 -21.04 21.68 14.69
C ILE A 324 -21.18 22.73 15.78
N ASP A 325 -22.19 23.60 15.65
CA ASP A 325 -22.44 24.65 16.62
C ASP A 325 -22.93 24.05 17.95
N PRO A 326 -22.44 24.54 19.11
CA PRO A 326 -22.83 23.99 20.42
C PRO A 326 -24.35 23.98 20.66
N GLU A 327 -25.11 24.90 20.03
CA GLU A 327 -26.57 24.97 20.16
C GLU A 327 -27.28 23.72 19.62
N ASP A 328 -26.75 23.12 18.55
CA ASP A 328 -27.31 21.92 17.92
C ASP A 328 -26.96 20.63 18.69
N LEU A 329 -25.99 20.71 19.61
CA LEU A 329 -25.46 19.57 20.36
C LEU A 329 -26.09 19.42 21.76
N GLN A 330 -27.05 20.28 22.11
CA GLN A 330 -27.65 20.34 23.45
C GLN A 330 -28.49 19.11 23.81
N LYS A 331 -29.07 18.44 22.81
CA LYS A 331 -29.82 17.19 23.00
C LYS A 331 -28.90 15.98 22.84
N GLN A 332 -29.24 14.89 23.52
CA GLN A 332 -28.56 13.61 23.32
C GLN A 332 -28.75 13.15 21.86
N PRO A 333 -27.67 12.71 21.17
CA PRO A 333 -27.77 12.27 19.79
C PRO A 333 -28.41 10.89 19.66
N THR A 334 -28.99 10.63 18.50
CA THR A 334 -29.31 9.28 18.02
C THR A 334 -28.02 8.61 17.54
N VAL A 335 -27.83 7.34 17.92
CA VAL A 335 -26.62 6.56 17.63
C VAL A 335 -27.01 5.30 16.86
N ILE A 336 -26.37 5.08 15.72
CA ILE A 336 -26.60 3.92 14.87
C ILE A 336 -25.27 3.26 14.53
N LEU A 337 -25.19 1.94 14.70
CA LEU A 337 -24.04 1.12 14.30
C LEU A 337 -24.38 0.33 13.03
N HIS A 338 -23.46 0.36 12.07
CA HIS A 338 -23.56 -0.37 10.81
C HIS A 338 -22.47 -1.45 10.73
N ASP A 339 -22.84 -2.66 10.31
CA ASP A 339 -21.92 -3.77 10.03
C ASP A 339 -21.70 -3.89 8.52
N ASP A 340 -20.64 -3.27 8.02
CA ASP A 340 -20.31 -3.24 6.59
C ASP A 340 -19.59 -4.53 6.12
N THR A 341 -19.41 -5.54 7.00
CA THR A 341 -18.51 -6.68 6.74
C THR A 341 -19.19 -7.93 6.17
N SER A 342 -20.53 -7.94 5.99
CA SER A 342 -21.26 -9.16 5.62
C SER A 342 -22.29 -8.93 4.48
N PRO A 343 -21.98 -9.26 3.21
CA PRO A 343 -22.93 -9.16 2.09
C PRO A 343 -24.05 -10.23 2.11
N ASN A 344 -24.10 -11.11 3.13
CA ASN A 344 -24.95 -12.31 3.16
C ASN A 344 -25.92 -12.38 4.36
N GLY A 345 -26.17 -11.30 5.09
CA GLY A 345 -27.23 -11.28 6.14
C GLY A 345 -26.99 -12.23 7.32
N LYS A 346 -25.74 -12.67 7.55
CA LYS A 346 -25.32 -13.25 8.82
C LYS A 346 -24.48 -12.20 9.54
N HIS A 347 -25.15 -11.42 10.38
CA HIS A 347 -24.57 -10.34 11.18
C HIS A 347 -23.43 -10.85 12.07
N ALA A 348 -22.46 -9.97 12.36
CA ALA A 348 -21.68 -10.08 13.58
C ALA A 348 -22.66 -10.28 14.75
N SER A 349 -22.59 -11.46 15.37
CA SER A 349 -23.35 -11.95 16.52
C SER A 349 -24.56 -11.08 16.94
N SER A 350 -25.72 -11.35 16.33
CA SER A 350 -27.03 -10.90 16.84
C SER A 350 -27.14 -11.24 18.32
N GLY A 351 -26.92 -10.25 19.20
CA GLY A 351 -26.89 -10.41 20.66
C GLY A 351 -25.67 -9.85 21.38
N MET A 352 -24.66 -9.29 20.71
CA MET A 352 -23.59 -8.54 21.40
C MET A 352 -24.07 -7.16 21.85
N SER A 353 -23.76 -6.80 23.10
CA SER A 353 -24.02 -5.46 23.63
C SER A 353 -22.81 -4.55 23.43
N TYR A 354 -23.05 -3.34 22.96
CA TYR A 354 -22.03 -2.33 22.71
C TYR A 354 -22.17 -1.16 23.68
N ILE A 355 -21.05 -0.51 23.99
CA ILE A 355 -20.97 0.68 24.84
C ILE A 355 -20.47 1.84 24.00
N ILE A 356 -21.16 2.97 24.03
CA ILE A 356 -20.69 4.22 23.44
C ILE A 356 -20.20 5.18 24.52
N THR A 357 -19.15 5.91 24.20
CA THR A 357 -18.56 6.94 25.06
C THR A 357 -18.35 8.22 24.27
N LEU A 358 -18.45 9.37 24.94
CA LEU A 358 -18.06 10.68 24.41
C LEU A 358 -17.02 11.31 25.33
N THR A 359 -15.88 11.70 24.75
CA THR A 359 -14.79 12.34 25.50
C THR A 359 -14.21 13.58 24.83
N ASP A 360 -13.78 14.53 25.65
CA ASP A 360 -13.11 15.77 25.23
C ASP A 360 -11.64 15.76 25.71
N PRO A 361 -10.66 15.55 24.81
CA PRO A 361 -9.24 15.63 25.14
C PRO A 361 -8.69 17.05 25.21
N ASP A 362 -9.48 18.07 24.88
CA ASP A 362 -9.08 19.47 24.81
C ASP A 362 -9.62 20.29 26.01
N ALA A 363 -10.36 19.70 26.95
CA ALA A 363 -10.89 20.43 28.11
C ALA A 363 -9.80 20.86 29.14
N PRO A 364 -9.88 22.06 29.75
CA PRO A 364 -10.85 23.13 29.49
C PRO A 364 -10.50 24.01 28.29
N SER A 365 -9.27 23.93 27.79
CA SER A 365 -8.82 24.65 26.62
C SER A 365 -7.81 23.82 25.84
N ARG A 366 -7.91 23.86 24.52
CA ARG A 366 -7.04 23.10 23.62
C ARG A 366 -5.54 23.38 23.84
N ASP A 367 -5.21 24.61 24.20
CA ASP A 367 -3.82 25.04 24.43
C ASP A 367 -3.31 24.63 25.82
N ASN A 368 -4.21 24.47 26.80
CA ASN A 368 -3.89 24.01 28.15
C ASN A 368 -4.96 23.05 28.69
N PRO A 369 -4.93 21.77 28.25
CA PRO A 369 -6.00 20.82 28.50
C PRO A 369 -5.86 20.16 29.89
N GLU A 370 -5.92 20.96 30.95
CA GLU A 370 -5.77 20.51 32.34
C GLU A 370 -6.84 19.52 32.82
N TRP A 371 -8.00 19.45 32.17
CA TRP A 371 -9.07 18.51 32.54
C TRP A 371 -9.12 17.29 31.62
N SER A 372 -8.19 17.21 30.67
CA SER A 372 -8.12 16.15 29.69
C SER A 372 -7.78 14.80 30.34
N GLU A 373 -8.48 13.72 30.04
CA GLU A 373 -9.69 13.67 29.21
C GLU A 373 -10.95 13.95 30.05
N PHE A 374 -11.91 14.71 29.48
CA PHE A 374 -13.18 14.98 30.14
C PHE A 374 -14.27 14.05 29.61
N CYS A 375 -14.97 13.35 30.51
CA CYS A 375 -16.03 12.40 30.19
C CYS A 375 -17.38 13.11 30.02
N HIS A 376 -17.85 13.19 28.78
CA HIS A 376 -19.13 13.82 28.43
C HIS A 376 -20.31 12.86 28.51
N TRP A 377 -20.13 11.59 28.12
CA TRP A 377 -21.23 10.63 28.05
C TRP A 377 -20.72 9.19 28.05
N ILE A 378 -21.47 8.30 28.70
CA ILE A 378 -21.29 6.84 28.61
C ILE A 378 -22.70 6.23 28.56
N ALA A 379 -22.99 5.48 27.51
CA ALA A 379 -24.24 4.75 27.39
C ALA A 379 -23.99 3.30 26.96
N SER A 380 -24.80 2.40 27.49
CA SER A 380 -24.82 0.98 27.15
C SER A 380 -26.04 0.63 26.27
N ASN A 381 -26.03 -0.60 25.77
CA ASN A 381 -27.13 -1.20 25.01
C ASN A 381 -27.35 -0.58 23.62
N VAL A 382 -26.27 -0.21 22.94
CA VAL A 382 -26.33 0.23 21.54
C VAL A 382 -26.53 -1.00 20.65
N SER A 383 -27.64 -1.06 19.91
CA SER A 383 -27.95 -2.15 18.97
C SER A 383 -27.47 -1.84 17.54
N ILE A 384 -27.13 -2.89 16.79
CA ILE A 384 -26.78 -2.80 15.37
C ILE A 384 -28.06 -2.64 14.55
N ALA A 385 -28.06 -1.72 13.58
CA ALA A 385 -29.19 -1.57 12.65
C ALA A 385 -29.39 -2.87 11.85
N GLN A 386 -30.59 -3.46 11.95
CA GLN A 386 -30.86 -4.79 11.39
C GLN A 386 -30.99 -4.84 9.86
N ASP A 387 -31.06 -3.70 9.16
CA ASP A 387 -31.25 -3.70 7.71
C ASP A 387 -30.39 -2.63 7.02
N THR A 388 -29.16 -2.98 6.61
CA THR A 388 -28.50 -2.30 5.48
C THR A 388 -27.69 -3.30 4.66
N PHE A 389 -28.15 -3.57 3.43
CA PHE A 389 -27.39 -4.31 2.43
C PHE A 389 -26.47 -3.33 1.70
N SER A 390 -25.17 -3.63 1.63
CA SER A 390 -24.31 -3.00 0.62
C SER A 390 -23.47 -4.07 -0.08
N VAL A 391 -23.87 -4.38 -1.32
CA VAL A 391 -23.08 -5.19 -2.24
C VAL A 391 -22.29 -4.20 -3.11
N LEU A 392 -20.96 -4.16 -2.92
CA LEU A 392 -19.93 -3.38 -3.64
C LEU A 392 -19.53 -2.01 -3.01
N PRO A 393 -18.28 -1.55 -3.22
CA PRO A 393 -17.84 -0.23 -2.76
C PRO A 393 -18.51 0.84 -3.63
N VAL A 394 -19.54 1.49 -3.09
CA VAL A 394 -20.20 2.62 -3.75
C VAL A 394 -19.55 3.92 -3.25
N PRO A 395 -19.14 4.84 -4.15
CA PRO A 395 -18.78 6.20 -3.78
C PRO A 395 -19.98 6.87 -3.13
N GLU A 396 -19.74 7.64 -2.07
CA GLU A 396 -20.68 8.46 -1.31
C GLU A 396 -21.77 9.13 -2.18
N PHE A 397 -22.89 8.44 -2.40
CA PHE A 397 -24.10 8.95 -3.03
C PHE A 397 -25.32 8.43 -2.27
N GLY A 398 -25.87 9.33 -1.45
CA GLY A 398 -27.20 9.35 -0.86
C GLY A 398 -28.01 8.06 -0.79
N LEU A 399 -27.95 7.41 0.37
CA LEU A 399 -29.09 6.70 0.96
C LEU A 399 -29.05 6.91 2.47
N THR A 400 -29.58 8.03 2.95
CA THR A 400 -30.00 8.17 4.34
C THR A 400 -31.50 7.91 4.37
N GLU A 401 -31.92 6.69 4.64
CA GLU A 401 -33.23 6.51 5.25
C GLU A 401 -33.08 6.83 6.73
N ASP A 402 -33.91 7.74 7.22
CA ASP A 402 -33.99 8.08 8.63
C ASP A 402 -34.58 6.88 9.38
N ILE A 403 -33.72 5.97 9.83
CA ILE A 403 -34.11 4.85 10.69
C ILE A 403 -34.10 5.39 12.13
N GLU A 404 -35.29 5.62 12.69
CA GLU A 404 -35.46 5.90 14.10
C GLU A 404 -35.11 4.64 14.92
N SER A 405 -33.94 4.62 15.56
CA SER A 405 -33.64 3.63 16.59
C SER A 405 -34.60 3.84 17.76
N THR A 406 -35.44 2.84 18.03
CA THR A 406 -36.53 2.89 19.02
C THR A 406 -36.15 2.30 20.39
N GLU A 407 -34.87 2.00 20.62
CA GLU A 407 -34.40 1.48 21.90
C GLU A 407 -33.77 2.61 22.73
N GLU A 408 -34.32 2.88 23.92
CA GLU A 408 -33.76 3.83 24.88
C GLU A 408 -32.37 3.35 25.32
N LEU A 409 -31.35 4.20 25.15
CA LEU A 409 -30.00 3.93 25.61
C LEU A 409 -29.93 4.02 27.14
N ASP A 410 -29.28 3.05 27.78
CA ASP A 410 -29.07 3.05 29.21
C ASP A 410 -27.84 3.90 29.57
N ASP A 411 -28.08 5.12 30.08
CA ASP A 411 -27.03 6.05 30.48
C ASP A 411 -26.31 5.58 31.75
N VAL A 412 -25.05 5.18 31.60
CA VAL A 412 -24.13 4.92 32.72
C VAL A 412 -23.59 6.24 33.28
N MET A 413 -23.31 7.19 32.38
CA MET A 413 -22.94 8.56 32.70
C MET A 413 -23.73 9.51 31.82
N GLU A 414 -24.62 10.31 32.44
CA GLU A 414 -25.55 11.21 31.75
C GLU A 414 -24.86 12.07 30.69
N TYR A 415 -25.55 12.27 29.56
CA TYR A 415 -25.06 13.12 28.46
C TYR A 415 -24.86 14.56 28.94
N LYS A 416 -23.61 15.03 28.87
CA LYS A 416 -23.26 16.44 29.05
C LYS A 416 -22.92 17.03 27.68
N PRO A 417 -23.65 18.03 27.18
CA PRO A 417 -23.47 18.52 25.83
C PRO A 417 -22.08 19.14 25.63
N PRO A 418 -21.49 19.00 24.43
CA PRO A 418 -20.37 19.78 23.97
C PRO A 418 -20.61 21.30 24.16
N GLY A 419 -19.65 21.98 24.75
CA GLY A 419 -19.80 23.39 25.12
C GLY A 419 -18.45 24.00 25.50
N PRO A 420 -17.55 24.22 24.53
CA PRO A 420 -16.24 24.79 24.81
C PRO A 420 -16.38 26.19 25.44
N PRO A 421 -15.55 26.55 26.44
CA PRO A 421 -15.59 27.88 27.03
C PRO A 421 -15.22 28.98 26.01
N PRO A 422 -15.59 30.25 26.25
CA PRO A 422 -15.15 31.36 25.41
C PRO A 422 -13.62 31.47 25.36
N LYS A 423 -13.07 31.83 24.19
CA LYS A 423 -11.64 32.04 23.94
C LYS A 423 -10.74 30.81 24.12
N THR A 424 -11.28 29.60 24.02
CA THR A 424 -10.50 28.35 24.10
C THR A 424 -10.31 27.65 22.76
N GLY A 425 -10.83 28.24 21.68
CA GLY A 425 -10.80 27.67 20.34
C GLY A 425 -11.65 26.41 20.19
N LYS A 426 -11.40 25.67 19.10
CA LYS A 426 -12.09 24.42 18.79
C LYS A 426 -11.71 23.29 19.75
N HIS A 427 -12.70 22.63 20.34
CA HIS A 427 -12.54 21.40 21.11
C HIS A 427 -12.93 20.19 20.27
N ARG A 428 -12.20 19.08 20.44
CA ARG A 428 -12.54 17.77 19.87
C ARG A 428 -13.51 17.04 20.78
N TYR A 429 -14.56 16.48 20.21
CA TYR A 429 -15.47 15.58 20.91
C TYR A 429 -15.43 14.24 20.20
N VAL A 430 -14.84 13.25 20.86
CA VAL A 430 -14.54 11.93 20.28
C VAL A 430 -15.55 10.93 20.81
N PHE A 431 -16.27 10.31 19.89
CA PHE A 431 -17.16 9.19 20.15
C PHE A 431 -16.43 7.88 19.90
N LEU A 432 -16.43 6.98 20.89
CA LEU A 432 -15.85 5.64 20.77
C LEU A 432 -16.88 4.59 21.15
N VAL A 433 -16.93 3.52 20.36
CA VAL A 433 -17.79 2.36 20.60
C VAL A 433 -16.90 1.18 20.97
N PHE A 434 -17.31 0.47 22.02
CA PHE A 434 -16.59 -0.66 22.58
C PHE A 434 -17.42 -1.92 22.57
N ALA A 435 -16.74 -3.04 22.36
CA ALA A 435 -17.26 -4.40 22.53
C ALA A 435 -16.52 -5.11 23.68
N PRO A 436 -17.12 -6.13 24.30
CA PRO A 436 -16.45 -6.86 25.37
C PRO A 436 -15.34 -7.75 24.82
N LYS A 437 -14.15 -7.69 25.45
CA LYS A 437 -12.95 -8.43 25.02
C LYS A 437 -13.13 -9.95 25.04
N ASN A 438 -13.98 -10.44 25.94
CA ASN A 438 -14.32 -11.88 26.07
C ASN A 438 -15.38 -12.34 25.05
N GLY A 439 -15.95 -11.42 24.25
CA GLY A 439 -16.99 -11.72 23.27
C GLY A 439 -18.33 -12.15 23.88
N THR A 440 -18.61 -11.80 25.14
CA THR A 440 -19.88 -12.13 25.79
C THR A 440 -21.06 -11.42 25.11
N THR A 441 -22.21 -12.09 25.11
CA THR A 441 -23.51 -11.54 24.70
C THR A 441 -24.37 -11.16 25.91
N GLU A 442 -23.86 -11.31 27.13
CA GLU A 442 -24.55 -10.85 28.34
C GLU A 442 -24.56 -9.31 28.40
N PRO A 443 -25.58 -8.69 29.04
CA PRO A 443 -25.61 -7.24 29.25
C PRO A 443 -24.36 -6.77 30.00
N LEU A 444 -23.70 -5.75 29.46
CA LEU A 444 -22.53 -5.17 30.10
C LEU A 444 -22.94 -4.17 31.20
N HIS A 445 -22.28 -4.26 32.34
CA HIS A 445 -22.45 -3.33 33.46
C HIS A 445 -21.13 -2.60 33.75
N PRO A 446 -20.74 -1.64 32.89
CA PRO A 446 -19.46 -0.97 33.03
C PRO A 446 -19.43 -0.06 34.27
N SER A 447 -18.25 0.16 34.83
CA SER A 447 -18.06 1.01 36.00
C SER A 447 -18.34 2.49 35.67
N LYS A 448 -19.11 3.16 36.52
CA LYS A 448 -19.34 4.61 36.41
C LYS A 448 -18.10 5.37 36.93
N PRO A 449 -17.48 6.26 36.14
CA PRO A 449 -16.42 7.14 36.63
C PRO A 449 -16.84 7.95 37.86
N GLN A 450 -15.95 8.11 38.84
CA GLN A 450 -16.24 8.88 40.06
C GLN A 450 -16.38 10.40 39.78
N ASP A 451 -15.69 10.89 38.75
CA ASP A 451 -15.76 12.28 38.28
C ASP A 451 -15.65 12.29 36.75
N ARG A 452 -16.11 13.37 36.11
CA ARG A 452 -15.95 13.59 34.66
C ARG A 452 -14.54 14.00 34.29
N LYS A 453 -13.84 14.73 35.17
CA LYS A 453 -12.45 15.14 34.92
C LYS A 453 -11.52 13.94 35.03
N HIS A 454 -10.63 13.77 34.06
CA HIS A 454 -9.71 12.63 33.97
C HIS A 454 -10.39 11.26 34.11
N TRP A 455 -11.65 11.17 33.70
CA TRP A 455 -12.46 9.97 33.88
C TRP A 455 -12.49 9.44 35.33
N GLY A 456 -12.33 10.32 36.33
CA GLY A 456 -12.37 9.95 37.75
C GLY A 456 -11.14 9.18 38.26
N MET A 457 -10.08 9.08 37.46
CA MET A 457 -8.90 8.26 37.77
C MET A 457 -7.89 8.91 38.72
N GLY A 458 -8.09 10.18 39.10
CA GLY A 458 -7.21 10.92 40.02
C GLY A 458 -5.77 11.12 39.51
N LYS A 459 -5.50 10.79 38.24
CA LYS A 459 -4.22 10.99 37.54
C LYS A 459 -4.42 11.99 36.41
N GLU A 460 -3.47 12.91 36.29
CA GLU A 460 -3.41 13.83 35.16
C GLU A 460 -3.34 13.01 33.85
N ARG A 461 -4.27 13.27 32.92
CA ARG A 461 -4.43 12.54 31.64
C ARG A 461 -4.92 11.10 31.72
N GLY A 462 -5.57 10.69 32.82
CA GLY A 462 -6.40 9.48 32.80
C GLY A 462 -7.58 9.66 31.84
N GLY A 463 -7.87 8.66 31.00
CA GLY A 463 -8.84 8.81 29.93
C GLY A 463 -9.68 7.57 29.66
N VAL A 464 -10.41 7.63 28.54
CA VAL A 464 -11.29 6.56 28.07
C VAL A 464 -10.53 5.25 27.85
N ARG A 465 -9.24 5.34 27.50
CA ARG A 465 -8.33 4.22 27.30
C ARG A 465 -8.18 3.35 28.54
N GLU A 466 -7.78 3.93 29.68
CA GLU A 466 -7.58 3.18 30.92
C GLU A 466 -8.91 2.62 31.42
N TRP A 467 -9.97 3.42 31.32
CA TRP A 467 -11.32 2.98 31.70
C TRP A 467 -11.79 1.78 30.88
N ALA A 468 -11.56 1.77 29.57
CA ALA A 468 -11.88 0.63 28.71
C ALA A 468 -11.08 -0.61 29.09
N GLN A 469 -9.81 -0.46 29.46
CA GLN A 469 -8.98 -1.58 29.91
C GLN A 469 -9.46 -2.17 31.24
N GLU A 470 -9.85 -1.35 32.21
CA GLU A 470 -10.39 -1.79 33.51
C GLU A 470 -11.73 -2.52 33.36
N ASN A 471 -12.52 -2.18 32.34
CA ASN A 471 -13.80 -2.82 32.03
C ASN A 471 -13.69 -3.97 31.01
N GLU A 472 -12.47 -4.38 30.66
CA GLU A 472 -12.20 -5.43 29.66
C GLU A 472 -12.89 -5.18 28.31
N LEU A 473 -12.84 -3.94 27.83
CA LEU A 473 -13.46 -3.48 26.61
C LEU A 473 -12.43 -3.27 25.49
N VAL A 474 -12.83 -3.51 24.24
CA VAL A 474 -12.03 -3.28 23.03
C VAL A 474 -12.76 -2.33 22.07
N PRO A 475 -12.08 -1.33 21.49
CA PRO A 475 -12.72 -0.39 20.58
C PRO A 475 -13.05 -1.05 19.23
N VAL A 476 -14.24 -0.76 18.70
CA VAL A 476 -14.76 -1.35 17.45
C VAL A 476 -15.26 -0.32 16.44
N ALA A 477 -15.59 0.90 16.86
CA ALA A 477 -15.90 2.03 15.98
C ALA A 477 -15.55 3.37 16.64
N ALA A 478 -15.33 4.40 15.82
CA ALA A 478 -15.07 5.76 16.29
C ALA A 478 -15.64 6.80 15.32
N ASN A 479 -16.04 7.95 15.86
CA ASN A 479 -16.37 9.15 15.09
C ASN A 479 -16.00 10.37 15.94
N PHE A 480 -15.80 11.55 15.36
CA PHE A 480 -15.52 12.75 16.13
C PHE A 480 -15.96 14.02 15.42
N ILE A 481 -16.26 15.05 16.22
CA ILE A 481 -16.64 16.38 15.76
C ILE A 481 -15.77 17.44 16.44
N TYR A 482 -15.79 18.65 15.89
CA TYR A 482 -15.34 19.85 16.59
C TYR A 482 -16.54 20.69 17.02
N ALA A 483 -16.42 21.36 18.17
CA ALA A 483 -17.30 22.47 18.51
C ALA A 483 -16.47 23.67 18.95
N GLU A 484 -16.99 24.88 18.73
CA GLU A 484 -16.33 26.15 19.03
C GLU A 484 -17.35 27.12 19.65
N ASN A 485 -16.93 27.95 20.59
CA ASN A 485 -17.79 28.98 21.15
C ASN A 485 -17.87 30.17 20.17
N GLU A 486 -19.02 30.83 20.05
CA GLU A 486 -19.14 32.03 19.21
C GLU A 486 -18.23 33.18 19.69
N GLU A 487 -17.96 33.26 21.00
CA GLU A 487 -17.06 34.24 21.60
C GLU A 487 -15.62 33.70 21.66
N GLN A 488 -14.78 34.12 20.70
CA GLN A 488 -13.34 33.78 20.63
C GLN A 488 -12.41 34.89 21.15
#